data_AF-A0A423W1Y7-F1
#
_entry.id   AF-A0A423W1Y7-F1
#
_cell.length_a   1.000
_cell.length_b   1.000
_cell.length_c   1.000
_cell.angle_alpha   90.00
_cell.angle_beta   90.00
_cell.angle_gamma   90.00
#
_symmetry.space_group_name_H-M   'P 1'
#
loop_
_entity.id
_entity.type
_entity.pdbx_description
1 polymer ?
#
loop_
_entity_poly.entity_id
_entity_poly.type
_entity_poly.pdbx_seq_one_letter_code
_entity_poly.pdbx_strand_id
1 'polypeptide(L)'
;MSVPSATMKDLHSVITPSLLRQLHQARIPWARTHPVTGKEIIFEFFSGNGDFVDVAKPAWLVLKAISEAYGPDNVPDMMPYLPDPRDPGFAEQAFGMHVMIDQVPRLLFQGIDQRWTSWFDKVARKLYDHFYALDRDLWPWRRRRWADTSFEYWVCVATQFNATMVHQESVCYQEGSQAYVEGLRQLVEHYTGHNDPAGDGSTPEVDEYTMVEMIVNLDLDHEWSFHEAAFFFFKLYNAHQPIIDRFGRYPYRNAIEGRLSTDEELEWIEKVNHFAEATPEVARQVKEDIEAGRWTPLGEGTDAGGLGDAVSGRPGEDLSSETRLEITIRLVDPGREILKWLPRPA
;
A
#
# COMPACT_ATOMS: atom_id res chain seq x y z
N MET A 1 0.02 -6.99 41.36
CA MET A 1 -1.13 -7.66 40.73
C MET A 1 -1.87 -6.62 39.92
N SER A 2 -1.51 -6.46 38.65
CA SER A 2 -2.14 -5.52 37.73
C SER A 2 -3.45 -6.13 37.21
N VAL A 3 -4.52 -5.36 37.32
CA VAL A 3 -5.84 -5.69 36.78
C VAL A 3 -5.70 -5.81 35.25
N PRO A 4 -6.16 -6.91 34.61
CA PRO A 4 -6.23 -6.98 33.15
C PRO A 4 -7.22 -5.92 32.65
N SER A 5 -6.73 -5.01 31.81
CA SER A 5 -7.56 -4.04 31.10
C SER A 5 -8.59 -4.80 30.26
N ALA A 6 -9.88 -4.60 30.56
CA ALA A 6 -10.96 -4.86 29.63
C ALA A 6 -10.66 -4.13 28.31
N THR A 7 -10.59 -4.73 27.13
CA THR A 7 -10.74 -6.11 26.69
C THR A 7 -9.90 -6.22 25.42
N MET A 8 -8.92 -7.12 25.36
CA MET A 8 -8.61 -7.76 24.08
C MET A 8 -9.94 -8.42 23.67
N LYS A 9 -10.75 -7.76 22.84
CA LYS A 9 -11.72 -8.50 22.03
C LYS A 9 -10.91 -9.63 21.44
N ASP A 10 -11.31 -10.87 21.72
CA ASP A 10 -10.58 -12.03 21.24
C ASP A 10 -10.46 -11.86 19.73
N LEU A 11 -9.26 -11.53 19.23
CA LEU A 11 -9.08 -11.20 17.83
C LEU A 11 -9.45 -12.41 16.95
N HIS A 12 -9.41 -13.64 17.48
CA HIS A 12 -9.93 -14.82 16.80
C HIS A 12 -11.45 -14.77 16.57
N SER A 13 -12.20 -14.05 17.42
CA SER A 13 -13.65 -13.89 17.24
C SER A 13 -14.02 -12.93 16.11
N VAL A 14 -13.11 -12.03 15.69
CA VAL A 14 -13.35 -11.03 14.65
C VAL A 14 -12.54 -11.27 13.36
N ILE A 15 -11.33 -11.81 13.47
CA ILE A 15 -10.52 -12.30 12.36
C ILE A 15 -10.95 -13.73 12.07
N THR A 16 -12.04 -13.88 11.33
CA THR A 16 -12.64 -15.19 11.05
C THR A 16 -12.29 -15.69 9.65
N PRO A 17 -12.25 -17.02 9.42
CA PRO A 17 -12.13 -17.58 8.08
C PRO A 17 -13.16 -17.05 7.08
N SER A 18 -14.38 -16.73 7.56
CA SER A 18 -15.43 -16.18 6.72
C SER A 18 -15.11 -14.77 6.22
N LEU A 19 -14.61 -13.90 7.11
CA LEU A 19 -14.19 -12.55 6.75
C LEU A 19 -13.04 -12.59 5.72
N LEU A 20 -12.02 -13.41 5.98
CA LEU A 20 -10.87 -13.51 5.08
C LEU A 20 -11.29 -13.99 3.67
N ARG A 21 -12.17 -15.00 3.58
CA ARG A 21 -12.70 -15.43 2.29
C ARG A 21 -13.56 -14.37 1.60
N GLN A 22 -14.35 -13.61 2.36
CA GLN A 22 -15.14 -12.51 1.82
C GLN A 22 -14.24 -11.42 1.23
N LEU A 23 -13.16 -11.03 1.92
CA LEU A 23 -12.20 -10.04 1.42
C LEU A 23 -11.46 -10.53 0.17
N HIS A 24 -11.08 -11.81 0.12
CA HIS A 24 -10.52 -12.42 -1.09
C HIS A 24 -11.50 -12.32 -2.27
N GLN A 25 -12.74 -12.78 -2.07
CA GLN A 25 -13.77 -12.76 -3.12
C GLN A 25 -14.11 -11.34 -3.55
N ALA A 26 -14.07 -10.36 -2.65
CA ALA A 26 -14.32 -8.97 -3.00
C ALA A 26 -13.19 -8.36 -3.81
N ARG A 27 -11.93 -8.69 -3.49
CA ARG A 27 -10.76 -8.13 -4.19
C ARG A 27 -10.52 -8.76 -5.56
N ILE A 28 -10.95 -10.00 -5.75
CA ILE A 28 -10.89 -10.73 -7.03
C ILE A 28 -12.29 -11.29 -7.29
N PRO A 29 -13.23 -10.46 -7.79
CA PRO A 29 -14.67 -10.76 -7.83
C PRO A 29 -15.08 -11.78 -8.88
N TRP A 30 -14.16 -12.15 -9.77
CA TRP A 30 -14.45 -13.08 -10.85
C TRP A 30 -14.55 -14.52 -10.34
N ALA A 31 -15.29 -15.36 -11.08
CA ALA A 31 -15.25 -16.80 -10.83
C ALA A 31 -13.82 -17.33 -11.02
N ARG A 32 -13.42 -18.31 -10.22
CA ARG A 32 -12.05 -18.89 -10.24
C ARG A 32 -11.61 -19.35 -11.64
N THR A 33 -12.53 -19.82 -12.47
CA THR A 33 -12.27 -20.30 -13.84
C THR A 33 -12.51 -19.24 -14.92
N HIS A 34 -12.88 -18.01 -14.55
CA HIS A 34 -13.15 -16.92 -15.50
C HIS A 34 -11.84 -16.50 -16.20
N PRO A 35 -11.81 -16.40 -17.53
CA PRO A 35 -10.67 -15.84 -18.26
C PRO A 35 -10.69 -14.31 -18.12
N VAL A 36 -10.07 -13.80 -17.05
CA VAL A 36 -10.08 -12.38 -16.71
C VAL A 36 -9.37 -11.56 -17.80
N THR A 37 -10.05 -10.54 -18.31
CA THR A 37 -9.51 -9.61 -19.32
C THR A 37 -8.62 -8.54 -18.67
N GLY A 38 -7.74 -7.92 -19.45
CA GLY A 38 -6.93 -6.81 -18.95
C GLY A 38 -7.77 -5.63 -18.50
N LYS A 39 -8.87 -5.34 -19.23
CA LYS A 39 -9.80 -4.26 -18.90
C LYS A 39 -10.46 -4.49 -17.53
N GLU A 40 -10.93 -5.71 -17.26
CA GLU A 40 -11.46 -6.07 -15.94
C GLU A 40 -10.42 -5.87 -14.84
N ILE A 41 -9.17 -6.30 -15.06
CA ILE A 41 -8.07 -6.14 -14.09
C ILE A 41 -7.81 -4.66 -13.79
N ILE A 42 -7.55 -3.85 -14.82
CA ILE A 42 -7.22 -2.44 -14.68
C ILE A 42 -8.37 -1.68 -14.01
N PHE A 43 -9.60 -1.96 -14.45
CA PHE A 43 -10.77 -1.33 -13.87
C PHE A 43 -10.96 -1.69 -12.40
N GLU A 44 -10.91 -2.98 -12.03
CA GLU A 44 -11.09 -3.41 -10.63
C GLU A 44 -10.03 -2.79 -9.70
N PHE A 45 -8.78 -2.69 -10.14
CA PHE A 45 -7.70 -2.23 -9.28
C PHE A 45 -7.51 -0.71 -9.24
N PHE A 46 -8.00 0.04 -10.24
CA PHE A 46 -7.74 1.47 -10.37
C PHE A 46 -8.96 2.37 -10.60
N SER A 47 -10.16 1.84 -10.90
CA SER A 47 -11.33 2.69 -11.24
C SER A 47 -11.94 3.45 -10.06
N GLY A 48 -11.50 3.21 -8.83
CA GLY A 48 -12.10 3.81 -7.62
C GLY A 48 -13.53 3.37 -7.34
N ASN A 49 -14.06 2.38 -8.06
CA ASN A 49 -15.42 1.90 -7.88
C ASN A 49 -15.67 1.29 -6.48
N GLY A 50 -16.88 1.54 -5.97
CA GLY A 50 -17.26 1.34 -4.56
C GLY A 50 -17.56 -0.10 -4.12
N ASP A 51 -17.64 -1.08 -5.02
CA ASP A 51 -18.07 -2.44 -4.66
C ASP A 51 -17.09 -3.09 -3.66
N PHE A 52 -15.78 -2.98 -3.89
CA PHE A 52 -14.78 -3.45 -2.94
C PHE A 52 -14.79 -2.62 -1.63
N VAL A 53 -14.99 -1.30 -1.72
CA VAL A 53 -15.07 -0.41 -0.55
C VAL A 53 -16.16 -0.88 0.40
N ASP A 54 -17.36 -1.14 -0.11
CA ASP A 54 -18.50 -1.56 0.70
C ASP A 54 -18.27 -2.91 1.38
N VAL A 55 -17.64 -3.86 0.68
CA VAL A 55 -17.29 -5.17 1.25
C VAL A 55 -16.11 -5.10 2.21
N ALA A 56 -15.23 -4.10 2.07
CA ALA A 56 -14.10 -3.86 2.97
C ALA A 56 -14.52 -3.17 4.29
N LYS A 57 -15.66 -2.47 4.34
CA LYS A 57 -16.13 -1.74 5.55
C LYS A 57 -16.14 -2.59 6.83
N PRO A 58 -16.59 -3.86 6.85
CA PRO A 58 -16.50 -4.71 8.04
C PRO A 58 -15.07 -4.91 8.55
N ALA A 59 -14.06 -4.89 7.68
CA ALA A 59 -12.66 -5.00 8.07
C ALA A 59 -12.16 -3.79 8.85
N TRP A 60 -12.78 -2.62 8.71
CA TRP A 60 -12.46 -1.43 9.52
C TRP A 60 -12.51 -1.73 11.03
N LEU A 61 -13.57 -2.40 11.49
CA LEU A 61 -13.74 -2.73 12.91
C LEU A 61 -12.66 -3.71 13.39
N VAL A 62 -12.16 -4.58 12.51
CA VAL A 62 -11.09 -5.52 12.80
C VAL A 62 -9.74 -4.81 12.85
N LEU A 63 -9.46 -3.93 11.88
CA LEU A 63 -8.24 -3.12 11.86
C LEU A 63 -8.16 -2.20 13.09
N LYS A 64 -9.29 -1.60 13.49
CA LYS A 64 -9.39 -0.84 14.74
C LYS A 64 -9.16 -1.71 15.98
N ALA A 65 -9.74 -2.90 16.03
CA ALA A 65 -9.48 -3.80 17.16
C ALA A 65 -8.00 -4.25 17.23
N ILE A 66 -7.34 -4.45 16.09
CA ILE A 66 -5.91 -4.76 16.02
C ILE A 66 -5.09 -3.57 16.51
N SER A 67 -5.36 -2.35 16.02
CA SER A 67 -4.61 -1.16 16.41
C SER A 67 -4.78 -0.84 17.91
N GLU A 68 -5.98 -1.00 18.46
CA GLU A 68 -6.25 -0.85 19.90
C GLU A 68 -5.54 -1.91 20.76
N ALA A 69 -5.51 -3.16 20.30
CA ALA A 69 -4.93 -4.27 21.07
C ALA A 69 -3.40 -4.19 21.19
N TYR A 70 -2.73 -3.69 20.15
CA TYR A 70 -1.25 -3.69 20.08
C TYR A 70 -0.64 -2.30 20.26
N GLY A 71 -1.35 -1.24 19.89
CA GLY A 71 -0.82 0.12 19.89
C GLY A 71 0.28 0.35 18.84
N PRO A 72 0.80 1.58 18.74
CA PRO A 72 1.77 1.95 17.71
C PRO A 72 3.14 1.27 17.89
N ASP A 73 3.49 0.87 19.11
CA ASP A 73 4.83 0.36 19.45
C ASP A 73 5.00 -1.16 19.27
N ASN A 74 3.91 -1.91 19.05
CA ASN A 74 3.96 -3.37 18.93
C ASN A 74 3.44 -3.83 17.58
N VAL A 75 4.17 -4.71 16.89
CA VAL A 75 3.74 -5.30 15.61
C VAL A 75 3.22 -6.72 15.84
N PRO A 76 1.90 -6.98 15.72
CA PRO A 76 1.32 -8.31 15.93
C PRO A 76 1.85 -9.38 14.97
N ASP A 77 1.87 -10.62 15.43
CA ASP A 77 1.97 -11.78 14.53
C ASP A 77 0.57 -12.18 14.05
N MET A 78 0.38 -12.22 12.73
CA MET A 78 -0.90 -12.54 12.10
C MET A 78 -1.03 -14.01 11.70
N MET A 79 0.06 -14.79 11.71
CA MET A 79 0.03 -16.22 11.36
C MET A 79 -0.92 -17.06 12.24
N PRO A 80 -1.06 -16.81 13.56
CA PRO A 80 -1.98 -17.59 14.41
C PRO A 80 -3.46 -17.50 14.00
N TYR A 81 -3.85 -16.51 13.18
CA TYR A 81 -5.22 -16.37 12.68
C TYR A 81 -5.47 -17.06 11.34
N LEU A 82 -4.45 -17.72 10.78
CA LEU A 82 -4.53 -18.51 9.57
C LEU A 82 -4.56 -20.01 9.91
N PRO A 83 -5.13 -20.86 9.06
CA PRO A 83 -5.02 -22.31 9.23
C PRO A 83 -3.57 -22.78 9.04
N ASP A 84 -3.29 -24.06 9.32
CA ASP A 84 -1.97 -24.65 9.03
C ASP A 84 -1.59 -24.40 7.55
N PRO A 85 -0.33 -24.05 7.22
CA PRO A 85 0.08 -23.81 5.84
C PRO A 85 -0.19 -24.96 4.86
N ARG A 86 -0.34 -26.20 5.35
CA ARG A 86 -0.70 -27.39 4.56
C ARG A 86 -2.21 -27.53 4.32
N ASP A 87 -3.04 -26.77 5.03
CA ASP A 87 -4.48 -26.76 4.83
C ASP A 87 -4.83 -26.24 3.42
N PRO A 88 -5.75 -26.89 2.69
CA PRO A 88 -6.17 -26.43 1.37
C PRO A 88 -6.70 -24.98 1.34
N GLY A 89 -7.36 -24.54 2.41
CA GLY A 89 -7.91 -23.20 2.57
C GLY A 89 -6.90 -22.13 3.00
N PHE A 90 -5.64 -22.49 3.26
CA PHE A 90 -4.63 -21.52 3.70
C PHE A 90 -4.32 -20.45 2.64
N ALA A 91 -4.13 -20.83 1.37
CA ALA A 91 -3.76 -19.86 0.33
C ALA A 91 -4.83 -18.77 0.17
N GLU A 92 -6.10 -19.17 0.20
CA GLU A 92 -7.24 -18.26 0.11
C GLU A 92 -7.33 -17.33 1.32
N GLN A 93 -7.23 -17.88 2.54
CA GLN A 93 -7.33 -17.08 3.76
C GLN A 93 -6.10 -16.18 3.96
N ALA A 94 -4.92 -16.63 3.55
CA ALA A 94 -3.70 -15.83 3.53
C ALA A 94 -3.83 -14.63 2.58
N PHE A 95 -4.46 -14.82 1.42
CA PHE A 95 -4.76 -13.71 0.51
C PHE A 95 -5.74 -12.73 1.13
N GLY A 96 -6.84 -13.23 1.72
CA GLY A 96 -7.80 -12.40 2.45
C GLY A 96 -7.16 -11.59 3.59
N MET A 97 -6.22 -12.20 4.32
CA MET A 97 -5.45 -11.53 5.37
C MET A 97 -4.56 -10.44 4.78
N HIS A 98 -3.83 -10.73 3.70
CA HIS A 98 -3.02 -9.75 2.97
C HIS A 98 -3.90 -8.55 2.54
N VAL A 99 -5.04 -8.81 1.90
CA VAL A 99 -5.98 -7.75 1.50
C VAL A 99 -6.39 -6.91 2.71
N MET A 100 -6.75 -7.53 3.83
CA MET A 100 -7.16 -6.84 5.04
C MET A 100 -6.09 -5.90 5.59
N ILE A 101 -4.83 -6.32 5.65
CA ILE A 101 -3.77 -5.56 6.33
C ILE A 101 -2.92 -4.70 5.39
N ASP A 102 -2.99 -4.90 4.08
CA ASP A 102 -2.18 -4.15 3.11
C ASP A 102 -3.06 -3.26 2.21
N GLN A 103 -4.14 -3.82 1.65
CA GLN A 103 -4.96 -3.12 0.65
C GLN A 103 -6.07 -2.28 1.30
N VAL A 104 -6.78 -2.83 2.29
CA VAL A 104 -7.89 -2.12 2.96
C VAL A 104 -7.44 -0.82 3.65
N PRO A 105 -6.29 -0.74 4.35
CA PRO A 105 -5.81 0.52 4.93
C PRO A 105 -5.65 1.63 3.89
N ARG A 106 -5.10 1.31 2.71
CA ARG A 106 -4.91 2.27 1.61
C ARG A 106 -6.23 2.80 1.04
N LEU A 107 -7.28 2.00 1.16
CA LEU A 107 -8.62 2.35 0.68
C LEU A 107 -9.39 3.18 1.72
N LEU A 108 -9.39 2.72 2.97
CA LEU A 108 -10.29 3.24 4.00
C LEU A 108 -9.66 4.31 4.88
N PHE A 109 -8.34 4.33 5.04
CA PHE A 109 -7.71 5.26 5.96
C PHE A 109 -7.51 6.59 5.26
N GLN A 110 -8.13 7.63 5.80
CA GLN A 110 -8.09 8.98 5.27
C GLN A 110 -7.69 9.96 6.38
N GLY A 111 -7.22 11.15 5.99
CA GLY A 111 -6.73 12.13 6.94
C GLY A 111 -5.62 11.55 7.83
N ILE A 112 -5.68 11.82 9.13
CA ILE A 112 -4.69 11.33 10.09
C ILE A 112 -4.65 9.80 10.23
N ASP A 113 -5.73 9.09 9.87
CA ASP A 113 -5.76 7.63 9.93
C ASP A 113 -4.76 7.00 8.93
N GLN A 114 -4.35 7.71 7.88
CA GLN A 114 -3.33 7.24 6.94
C GLN A 114 -1.99 6.91 7.64
N ARG A 115 -1.73 7.49 8.82
CA ARG A 115 -0.56 7.14 9.63
C ARG A 115 -0.56 5.66 10.06
N TRP A 116 -1.75 5.07 10.21
CA TRP A 116 -1.90 3.65 10.48
C TRP A 116 -1.59 2.78 9.25
N THR A 117 -1.66 3.30 8.02
CA THR A 117 -1.28 2.54 6.82
C THR A 117 0.19 2.12 6.89
N SER A 118 1.10 3.03 7.20
CA SER A 118 2.52 2.71 7.40
C SER A 118 2.78 1.79 8.61
N TRP A 119 1.91 1.81 9.62
CA TRP A 119 1.98 0.85 10.73
C TRP A 119 1.55 -0.55 10.27
N PHE A 120 0.46 -0.65 9.52
CA PHE A 120 -0.01 -1.92 8.96
C PHE A 120 0.92 -2.49 7.90
N ASP A 121 1.70 -1.66 7.18
CA ASP A 121 2.78 -2.13 6.31
C ASP A 121 3.80 -2.98 7.09
N LYS A 122 4.08 -2.64 8.35
CA LYS A 122 4.97 -3.43 9.23
C LYS A 122 4.33 -4.76 9.65
N VAL A 123 3.01 -4.76 9.85
CA VAL A 123 2.23 -5.98 10.13
C VAL A 123 2.25 -6.91 8.93
N ALA A 124 1.98 -6.37 7.73
CA ALA A 124 2.04 -7.09 6.47
C ALA A 124 3.44 -7.65 6.22
N ARG A 125 4.50 -6.85 6.43
CA ARG A 125 5.88 -7.30 6.32
C ARG A 125 6.16 -8.51 7.21
N LYS A 126 5.78 -8.45 8.49
CA LYS A 126 6.00 -9.56 9.44
C LYS A 126 5.26 -10.83 9.00
N LEU A 127 4.03 -10.71 8.50
CA LEU A 127 3.30 -11.85 7.93
C LEU A 127 4.05 -12.44 6.72
N TYR A 128 4.61 -11.60 5.86
CA TYR A 128 5.36 -12.04 4.69
C TYR A 128 6.68 -12.73 5.05
N ASP A 129 7.37 -12.26 6.10
CA ASP A 129 8.56 -12.93 6.62
C ASP A 129 8.23 -14.38 7.03
N HIS A 130 7.05 -14.60 7.63
CA HIS A 130 6.58 -15.95 7.90
C HIS A 130 6.32 -16.74 6.62
N PHE A 131 5.67 -16.15 5.61
CA PHE A 131 5.45 -16.85 4.33
C PHE A 131 6.76 -17.24 3.65
N TYR A 132 7.75 -16.34 3.61
CA TYR A 132 9.07 -16.62 3.03
C TYR A 132 9.87 -17.66 3.82
N ALA A 133 9.63 -17.80 5.11
CA ALA A 133 10.21 -18.85 5.95
C ALA A 133 9.57 -20.24 5.74
N LEU A 134 8.42 -20.34 5.08
CA LEU A 134 7.83 -21.63 4.72
C LEU A 134 8.62 -22.31 3.60
N ASP A 135 8.48 -23.63 3.48
CA ASP A 135 8.85 -24.33 2.26
C ASP A 135 8.23 -23.62 1.06
N ARG A 136 9.02 -23.38 0.00
CA ARG A 136 8.57 -22.60 -1.17
C ARG A 136 7.26 -23.10 -1.76
N ASP A 137 7.03 -24.38 -1.65
CA ASP A 137 5.87 -25.11 -2.10
C ASP A 137 4.58 -24.71 -1.33
N LEU A 138 4.73 -24.24 -0.11
CA LEU A 138 3.65 -23.78 0.77
C LEU A 138 3.39 -22.27 0.65
N TRP A 139 4.16 -21.49 -0.14
CA TRP A 139 3.85 -20.08 -0.31
C TRP A 139 2.42 -19.88 -0.85
N PRO A 140 1.65 -18.93 -0.30
CA PRO A 140 0.23 -18.82 -0.59
C PRO A 140 -0.04 -18.43 -2.06
N TRP A 141 0.90 -17.78 -2.75
CA TRP A 141 0.79 -17.43 -4.17
C TRP A 141 1.28 -18.51 -5.15
N ARG A 142 1.73 -19.68 -4.71
CA ARG A 142 2.21 -20.71 -5.67
C ARG A 142 1.10 -21.20 -6.58
N ARG A 143 1.35 -21.25 -7.90
CA ARG A 143 0.41 -21.73 -8.93
C ARG A 143 -0.28 -23.04 -8.55
N ARG A 144 0.46 -24.02 -8.01
CA ARG A 144 -0.08 -25.33 -7.62
C ARG A 144 -1.20 -25.26 -6.56
N ARG A 145 -1.22 -24.21 -5.73
CA ARG A 145 -2.26 -23.98 -4.71
C ARG A 145 -3.53 -23.37 -5.27
N TRP A 146 -3.48 -22.93 -6.53
CA TRP A 146 -4.57 -22.33 -7.28
C TRP A 146 -4.86 -23.14 -8.56
N ALA A 147 -4.55 -24.43 -8.56
CA ALA A 147 -4.63 -25.28 -9.77
C ALA A 147 -6.05 -25.37 -10.37
N ASP A 148 -7.07 -25.03 -9.58
CA ASP A 148 -8.48 -24.98 -9.97
C ASP A 148 -8.90 -23.61 -10.57
N THR A 149 -7.99 -22.65 -10.69
CA THR A 149 -8.25 -21.34 -11.28
C THR A 149 -7.75 -21.24 -12.72
N SER A 150 -8.28 -20.28 -13.48
CA SER A 150 -7.65 -19.80 -14.71
C SER A 150 -6.25 -19.24 -14.43
N PHE A 151 -5.43 -19.13 -15.48
CA PHE A 151 -4.07 -18.61 -15.33
C PHE A 151 -4.12 -17.12 -14.98
N GLU A 152 -5.02 -16.38 -15.61
CA GLU A 152 -5.26 -14.95 -15.46
C GLU A 152 -5.66 -14.61 -14.01
N TYR A 153 -6.61 -15.37 -13.47
CA TYR A 153 -7.02 -15.25 -12.07
C TYR A 153 -5.84 -15.44 -11.11
N TRP A 154 -5.03 -16.47 -11.36
CA TRP A 154 -3.86 -16.72 -10.52
C TRP A 154 -2.81 -15.62 -10.65
N VAL A 155 -2.60 -15.05 -11.83
CA VAL A 155 -1.71 -13.90 -12.02
C VAL A 155 -2.21 -12.71 -11.21
N CYS A 156 -3.52 -12.42 -11.17
CA CYS A 156 -4.06 -11.37 -10.30
C CYS A 156 -3.70 -11.61 -8.82
N VAL A 157 -3.91 -12.82 -8.31
CA VAL A 157 -3.53 -13.20 -6.93
C VAL A 157 -2.03 -12.99 -6.70
N ALA A 158 -1.21 -13.54 -7.59
CA ALA A 158 0.25 -13.54 -7.47
C ALA A 158 0.84 -12.13 -7.50
N THR A 159 0.32 -11.27 -8.38
CA THR A 159 0.68 -9.86 -8.53
C THR A 159 0.27 -9.07 -7.29
N GLN A 160 -0.96 -9.25 -6.78
CA GLN A 160 -1.41 -8.56 -5.57
C GLN A 160 -0.55 -8.90 -4.34
N PHE A 161 -0.15 -10.17 -4.15
CA PHE A 161 0.80 -10.49 -3.08
C PHE A 161 2.12 -9.70 -3.22
N ASN A 162 2.58 -9.38 -4.44
CA ASN A 162 3.79 -8.58 -4.64
C ASN A 162 3.64 -7.13 -4.17
N ALA A 163 2.41 -6.59 -4.13
CA ALA A 163 2.16 -5.20 -3.70
C ALA A 163 2.76 -4.92 -2.31
N THR A 164 2.65 -5.85 -1.35
CA THR A 164 3.23 -5.68 -0.02
C THR A 164 4.74 -5.49 -0.04
N MET A 165 5.46 -6.12 -0.98
CA MET A 165 6.91 -5.96 -1.10
C MET A 165 7.26 -4.55 -1.55
N VAL A 166 6.63 -4.06 -2.61
CA VAL A 166 6.89 -2.71 -3.12
C VAL A 166 6.43 -1.64 -2.14
N HIS A 167 5.44 -1.91 -1.30
CA HIS A 167 5.02 -0.98 -0.27
C HIS A 167 6.03 -0.76 0.87
N GLN A 168 7.07 -1.61 0.98
CA GLN A 168 8.12 -1.44 1.98
C GLN A 168 9.17 -0.41 1.55
N GLU A 169 9.52 0.49 2.46
CA GLU A 169 10.70 1.37 2.31
C GLU A 169 11.98 0.59 2.62
N SER A 170 12.31 -0.39 1.77
CA SER A 170 13.47 -1.27 1.95
C SER A 170 13.97 -1.82 0.63
N VAL A 171 15.24 -1.54 0.33
CA VAL A 171 15.94 -2.01 -0.88
C VAL A 171 15.80 -3.53 -1.06
N CYS A 172 15.99 -4.31 0.00
CA CYS A 172 15.89 -5.77 -0.07
C CYS A 172 14.50 -6.27 -0.52
N TYR A 173 13.41 -5.59 -0.14
CA TYR A 173 12.08 -5.96 -0.61
C TYR A 173 11.82 -5.46 -2.04
N GLN A 174 12.40 -4.33 -2.43
CA GLN A 174 12.32 -3.86 -3.82
C GLN A 174 13.03 -4.84 -4.77
N GLU A 175 14.27 -5.24 -4.46
CA GLU A 175 15.02 -6.23 -5.24
C GLU A 175 14.28 -7.59 -5.30
N GLY A 176 13.72 -8.02 -4.17
CA GLY A 176 12.92 -9.24 -4.11
C GLY A 176 11.66 -9.16 -4.98
N SER A 177 11.00 -8.00 -5.01
CA SER A 177 9.84 -7.73 -5.85
C SER A 177 10.23 -7.82 -7.32
N GLN A 178 11.31 -7.15 -7.74
CA GLN A 178 11.80 -7.19 -9.12
C GLN A 178 12.09 -8.62 -9.59
N ALA A 179 12.80 -9.41 -8.78
CA ALA A 179 13.09 -10.80 -9.09
C ALA A 179 11.82 -11.66 -9.20
N TYR A 180 10.81 -11.37 -8.38
CA TYR A 180 9.54 -12.09 -8.41
C TYR A 180 8.69 -11.74 -9.63
N VAL A 181 8.54 -10.45 -9.95
CA VAL A 181 7.76 -10.01 -11.12
C VAL A 181 8.43 -10.40 -12.43
N GLU A 182 9.76 -10.48 -12.47
CA GLU A 182 10.49 -11.02 -13.63
C GLU A 182 10.11 -12.48 -13.90
N GLY A 183 9.98 -13.29 -12.83
CA GLY A 183 9.48 -14.66 -12.96
C GLY A 183 8.03 -14.73 -13.44
N LEU A 184 7.16 -13.81 -13.00
CA LEU A 184 5.78 -13.73 -13.48
C LEU A 184 5.70 -13.27 -14.93
N ARG A 185 6.52 -12.29 -15.33
CA ARG A 185 6.66 -11.81 -16.71
C ARG A 185 6.95 -12.97 -17.65
N GLN A 186 8.00 -13.75 -17.39
CA GLN A 186 8.35 -14.92 -18.20
C GLN A 186 7.21 -15.94 -18.31
N LEU A 187 6.45 -16.15 -17.24
CA LEU A 187 5.29 -17.05 -17.26
C LEU A 187 4.14 -16.50 -18.13
N VAL A 188 3.86 -15.20 -18.06
CA VAL A 188 2.85 -14.53 -18.89
C VAL A 188 3.26 -14.56 -20.36
N GLU A 189 4.53 -14.28 -20.68
CA GLU A 189 5.05 -14.37 -22.04
C GLU A 189 4.90 -15.78 -22.60
N HIS A 190 5.28 -16.79 -21.82
CA HIS A 190 5.14 -18.18 -22.22
C HIS A 190 3.68 -18.58 -22.45
N TYR A 191 2.77 -18.15 -21.57
CA TYR A 191 1.35 -18.50 -21.64
C TYR A 191 0.63 -17.83 -22.81
N THR A 192 0.94 -16.55 -23.06
CA THR A 192 0.25 -15.74 -24.07
C THR A 192 0.92 -15.74 -25.44
N GLY A 193 2.23 -16.02 -25.49
CA GLY A 193 3.05 -15.89 -26.70
C GLY A 193 3.42 -14.44 -27.05
N HIS A 194 3.12 -13.49 -26.18
CA HIS A 194 3.45 -12.06 -26.34
C HIS A 194 4.61 -11.69 -25.42
N ASN A 195 5.62 -11.00 -25.95
CA ASN A 195 6.73 -10.51 -25.14
C ASN A 195 6.39 -9.18 -24.47
N ASP A 196 6.96 -8.94 -23.29
CA ASP A 196 6.91 -7.64 -22.63
C ASP A 196 7.76 -6.63 -23.42
N PRO A 197 7.19 -5.51 -23.89
CA PRO A 197 7.95 -4.45 -24.55
C PRO A 197 9.11 -3.89 -23.71
N ALA A 198 9.05 -4.01 -22.37
CA ALA A 198 10.18 -3.61 -21.54
C ALA A 198 11.41 -4.53 -21.68
N GLY A 199 11.21 -5.79 -22.08
CA GLY A 199 12.28 -6.80 -22.16
C GLY A 199 13.18 -6.70 -23.39
N ASP A 200 12.74 -6.03 -24.46
CA ASP A 200 13.52 -5.84 -25.69
C ASP A 200 14.18 -4.46 -25.81
N GLY A 201 14.03 -3.61 -24.78
CA GLY A 201 14.56 -2.25 -24.74
C GLY A 201 13.76 -1.22 -25.54
N SER A 202 12.56 -1.57 -26.01
CA SER A 202 11.68 -0.64 -26.74
C SER A 202 11.01 0.40 -25.84
N THR A 203 10.92 0.16 -24.52
CA THR A 203 10.43 1.14 -23.55
C THR A 203 11.58 1.80 -22.77
N PRO A 204 11.45 3.10 -22.41
CA PRO A 204 12.41 3.76 -21.52
C PRO A 204 12.58 3.00 -20.20
N GLU A 205 13.79 3.05 -19.65
CA GLU A 205 14.07 2.57 -18.29
C GLU A 205 13.19 3.29 -17.27
N VAL A 206 12.85 2.60 -16.19
CA VAL A 206 12.06 3.18 -15.10
C VAL A 206 12.93 4.09 -14.24
N ASP A 207 12.38 5.23 -13.85
CA ASP A 207 13.02 6.21 -12.96
C ASP A 207 12.11 6.55 -11.78
N GLU A 208 12.53 7.50 -10.94
CA GLU A 208 11.81 7.92 -9.74
C GLU A 208 10.49 8.67 -10.00
N TYR A 209 10.15 8.99 -11.25
CA TYR A 209 8.89 9.63 -11.62
C TYR A 209 7.91 8.64 -12.26
N THR A 210 8.44 7.58 -12.89
CA THR A 210 7.69 6.61 -13.69
C THR A 210 6.47 6.04 -12.97
N MET A 211 6.57 5.70 -11.68
CA MET A 211 5.44 5.13 -10.94
C MET A 211 4.26 6.10 -10.86
N VAL A 212 4.53 7.37 -10.53
CA VAL A 212 3.50 8.41 -10.45
C VAL A 212 2.91 8.68 -11.83
N GLU A 213 3.77 8.81 -12.85
CA GLU A 213 3.32 9.04 -14.23
C GLU A 213 2.40 7.93 -14.73
N MET A 214 2.72 6.67 -14.44
CA MET A 214 1.89 5.52 -14.82
C MET A 214 0.53 5.54 -14.14
N ILE A 215 0.45 5.91 -12.86
CA ILE A 215 -0.81 5.95 -12.11
C ILE A 215 -1.66 7.13 -12.55
N VAL A 216 -1.07 8.32 -12.66
CA VAL A 216 -1.80 9.56 -12.98
C VAL A 216 -2.32 9.56 -14.41
N ASN A 217 -1.57 8.97 -15.36
CA ASN A 217 -1.94 8.94 -16.77
C ASN A 217 -2.58 7.62 -17.20
N LEU A 218 -3.06 6.81 -16.26
CA LEU A 218 -3.70 5.53 -16.57
C LEU A 218 -5.00 5.74 -17.37
N ASP A 219 -5.06 5.15 -18.56
CA ASP A 219 -6.26 5.15 -19.39
C ASP A 219 -7.16 3.96 -19.03
N LEU A 220 -8.25 4.25 -18.30
CA LEU A 220 -9.25 3.26 -17.91
C LEU A 220 -10.18 2.86 -19.08
N ASP A 221 -10.25 3.66 -20.14
CA ASP A 221 -11.09 3.39 -21.31
C ASP A 221 -10.36 2.56 -22.37
N HIS A 222 -9.03 2.42 -22.26
CA HIS A 222 -8.23 1.56 -23.12
C HIS A 222 -8.71 0.10 -23.08
N GLU A 223 -8.76 -0.56 -24.24
CA GLU A 223 -9.14 -1.97 -24.36
C GLU A 223 -7.95 -2.87 -24.04
N TRP A 224 -7.59 -2.94 -22.76
CA TRP A 224 -6.46 -3.74 -22.26
C TRP A 224 -6.67 -5.23 -22.52
N SER A 225 -5.73 -5.85 -23.23
CA SER A 225 -5.58 -7.30 -23.20
C SER A 225 -4.99 -7.77 -21.86
N PHE A 226 -5.14 -9.06 -21.54
CA PHE A 226 -4.62 -9.62 -20.30
C PHE A 226 -3.10 -9.41 -20.14
N HIS A 227 -2.29 -9.65 -21.18
CA HIS A 227 -0.83 -9.52 -21.09
C HIS A 227 -0.41 -8.06 -20.94
N GLU A 228 -1.07 -7.11 -21.62
CA GLU A 228 -0.79 -5.68 -21.47
C GLU A 228 -1.05 -5.23 -20.03
N ALA A 229 -2.17 -5.63 -19.43
CA ALA A 229 -2.46 -5.33 -18.04
C ALA A 229 -1.42 -5.98 -17.09
N ALA A 230 -1.05 -7.24 -17.33
CA ALA A 230 -0.03 -7.90 -16.51
C ALA A 230 1.33 -7.20 -16.59
N PHE A 231 1.80 -6.85 -17.80
CA PHE A 231 3.06 -6.12 -17.99
C PHE A 231 3.01 -4.70 -17.40
N PHE A 232 1.86 -4.02 -17.47
CA PHE A 232 1.66 -2.75 -16.77
C PHE A 232 1.91 -2.91 -15.26
N PHE A 233 1.34 -3.93 -14.61
CA PHE A 233 1.59 -4.18 -13.19
C PHE A 233 3.05 -4.49 -12.88
N PHE A 234 3.73 -5.30 -13.70
CA PHE A 234 5.13 -5.63 -13.47
C PHE A 234 6.03 -4.39 -13.59
N LYS A 235 5.78 -3.56 -14.60
CA LYS A 235 6.47 -2.27 -14.76
C LYS A 235 6.18 -1.33 -13.60
N LEU A 236 4.93 -1.25 -13.15
CA LEU A 236 4.53 -0.42 -12.01
C LEU A 236 5.27 -0.84 -10.74
N TYR A 237 5.40 -2.14 -10.49
CA TYR A 237 6.16 -2.67 -9.36
C TYR A 237 7.66 -2.38 -9.46
N ASN A 238 8.25 -2.49 -10.65
CA ASN A 238 9.65 -2.11 -10.86
C ASN A 238 9.87 -0.60 -10.63
N ALA A 239 8.90 0.24 -10.97
CA ALA A 239 8.98 1.69 -10.83
C ALA A 239 8.95 2.20 -9.37
N HIS A 240 8.71 1.33 -8.39
CA HIS A 240 8.84 1.68 -6.97
C HIS A 240 10.31 1.77 -6.53
N GLN A 241 11.17 0.92 -7.08
CA GLN A 241 12.56 0.82 -6.64
C GLN A 241 13.37 2.10 -6.85
N PRO A 242 13.31 2.81 -8.00
CA PRO A 242 14.09 4.03 -8.21
C PRO A 242 13.84 5.12 -7.15
N ILE A 243 12.62 5.21 -6.62
CA ILE A 243 12.28 6.14 -5.53
C ILE A 243 13.03 5.75 -4.25
N ILE A 244 13.03 4.46 -3.92
CA ILE A 244 13.73 3.92 -2.75
C ILE A 244 15.26 4.01 -2.93
N ASP A 245 15.78 3.76 -4.13
CA ASP A 245 17.22 3.85 -4.40
C ASP A 245 17.72 5.29 -4.25
N ARG A 246 16.91 6.27 -4.66
CA ARG A 246 17.25 7.70 -4.55
C ARG A 246 17.10 8.23 -3.13
N PHE A 247 15.96 7.97 -2.48
CA PHE A 247 15.61 8.65 -1.22
C PHE A 247 15.71 7.75 0.02
N GLY A 248 15.84 6.43 -0.16
CA GLY A 248 15.79 5.43 0.90
C GLY A 248 14.40 5.21 1.50
N ARG A 249 13.38 5.94 1.02
CA ARG A 249 12.00 5.97 1.53
C ARG A 249 11.07 6.62 0.49
N TYR A 250 9.78 6.65 0.74
CA TYR A 250 8.79 7.34 -0.08
C TYR A 250 8.58 8.78 0.40
N PRO A 251 9.02 9.81 -0.35
CA PRO A 251 8.93 11.20 0.10
C PRO A 251 7.51 11.66 0.43
N TYR A 252 6.51 11.19 -0.33
CA TYR A 252 5.10 11.49 -0.10
C TYR A 252 4.55 11.00 1.26
N ARG A 253 5.25 10.08 1.93
CA ARG A 253 4.89 9.62 3.29
C ARG A 253 5.50 10.47 4.40
N ASN A 254 6.38 11.43 4.08
CA ASN A 254 7.11 12.18 5.10
C ASN A 254 6.16 12.93 6.05
N ALA A 255 5.18 13.65 5.51
CA ALA A 255 4.22 14.40 6.31
C ALA A 255 3.40 13.50 7.25
N ILE A 256 2.83 12.40 6.74
CA ILE A 256 1.97 11.52 7.53
C ILE A 256 2.76 10.74 8.61
N GLU A 257 4.03 10.48 8.38
CA GLU A 257 4.92 9.85 9.36
C GLU A 257 5.61 10.86 10.29
N GLY A 258 5.43 12.17 10.05
CA GLY A 258 6.07 13.25 10.80
C GLY A 258 7.58 13.33 10.60
N ARG A 259 8.06 12.93 9.42
CA ARG A 259 9.46 13.01 9.00
C ARG A 259 9.73 14.39 8.42
N LEU A 260 10.93 14.92 8.66
CA LEU A 260 11.43 16.08 7.94
C LEU A 260 11.84 15.65 6.53
N SER A 261 11.31 16.35 5.52
CA SER A 261 11.76 16.24 4.14
C SER A 261 13.07 17.00 3.93
N THR A 262 13.95 16.43 3.12
CA THR A 262 15.13 17.12 2.57
C THR A 262 14.75 18.04 1.42
N ASP A 263 15.63 18.96 1.03
CA ASP A 263 15.41 19.86 -0.11
C ASP A 263 15.16 19.06 -1.40
N GLU A 264 15.88 17.97 -1.63
CA GLU A 264 15.72 17.11 -2.80
C GLU A 264 14.37 16.38 -2.82
N GLU A 265 13.90 15.91 -1.65
CA GLU A 265 12.57 15.31 -1.51
C GLU A 265 11.45 16.33 -1.75
N LEU A 266 11.64 17.58 -1.34
CA LEU A 266 10.70 18.68 -1.59
C LEU A 266 10.66 19.07 -3.08
N GLU A 267 11.80 19.12 -3.75
CA GLU A 267 11.83 19.34 -5.20
C GLU A 267 11.14 18.20 -5.96
N TRP A 268 11.31 16.95 -5.50
CA TRP A 268 10.65 15.81 -6.10
C TRP A 268 9.14 15.84 -5.87
N ILE A 269 8.67 16.11 -4.63
CA ILE A 269 7.24 16.14 -4.32
C ILE A 269 6.49 17.22 -5.11
N GLU A 270 7.13 18.37 -5.33
CA GLU A 270 6.59 19.44 -6.17
C GLU A 270 6.45 18.99 -7.63
N LYS A 271 7.47 18.32 -8.19
CA LYS A 271 7.44 17.81 -9.58
C LYS A 271 6.36 16.77 -9.81
N VAL A 272 6.08 15.92 -8.82
CA VAL A 272 4.98 14.95 -8.88
C VAL A 272 3.64 15.54 -8.44
N ASN A 273 3.53 16.86 -8.34
CA ASN A 273 2.32 17.60 -7.97
C ASN A 273 1.69 17.09 -6.66
N HIS A 274 2.51 16.89 -5.63
CA HIS A 274 2.09 16.45 -4.30
C HIS A 274 1.35 15.11 -4.29
N PHE A 275 1.73 14.18 -5.19
CA PHE A 275 1.14 12.85 -5.28
C PHE A 275 1.11 12.15 -3.91
N ALA A 276 -0.09 11.78 -3.47
CA ALA A 276 -0.38 11.06 -2.22
C ALA A 276 0.20 11.70 -0.94
N GLU A 277 0.60 12.97 -0.98
CA GLU A 277 1.07 13.68 0.20
C GLU A 277 -0.10 14.01 1.13
N ALA A 278 0.12 13.89 2.45
CA ALA A 278 -0.87 14.32 3.42
C ALA A 278 -1.13 15.83 3.30
N THR A 279 -2.38 16.24 3.54
CA THR A 279 -2.74 17.67 3.51
C THR A 279 -1.96 18.45 4.59
N PRO A 280 -1.76 19.77 4.42
CA PRO A 280 -1.10 20.59 5.43
C PRO A 280 -1.76 20.52 6.81
N GLU A 281 -3.08 20.33 6.86
CA GLU A 281 -3.82 20.18 8.12
C GLU A 281 -3.45 18.87 8.84
N VAL A 282 -3.47 17.76 8.10
CA VAL A 282 -3.07 16.45 8.65
C VAL A 282 -1.60 16.47 9.07
N ALA A 283 -0.72 17.07 8.27
CA ALA A 283 0.70 17.20 8.60
C ALA A 283 0.92 17.97 9.91
N ARG A 284 0.16 19.06 10.12
CA ARG A 284 0.16 19.84 11.36
C ARG A 284 -0.32 19.00 12.54
N GLN A 285 -1.42 18.27 12.37
CA GLN A 285 -1.97 17.40 13.42
C GLN A 285 -0.97 16.28 13.81
N VAL A 286 -0.32 15.64 12.84
CA VAL A 286 0.72 14.62 13.09
C VAL A 286 1.89 15.21 13.87
N LYS A 287 2.33 16.43 13.52
CA LYS A 287 3.39 17.14 14.24
C LYS A 287 3.00 17.42 15.70
N GLU A 288 1.79 17.94 15.93
CA GLU A 288 1.27 18.20 17.27
C GLU A 288 1.18 16.92 18.12
N ASP A 289 0.81 15.80 17.50
CA ASP A 289 0.81 14.48 18.14
C ASP A 289 2.22 14.06 18.56
N ILE A 290 3.20 14.16 17.66
CA ILE A 290 4.59 13.79 17.94
C ILE A 290 5.19 14.66 19.05
N GLU A 291 4.99 15.98 18.99
CA GLU A 291 5.48 16.92 20.01
C GLU A 291 4.87 16.64 21.39
N ALA A 292 3.62 16.17 21.42
CA ALA A 292 2.93 15.80 22.65
C ALA A 292 3.17 14.35 23.10
N GLY A 293 3.97 13.56 22.36
CA GLY A 293 4.16 12.13 22.63
C GLY A 293 2.87 11.31 22.51
N ARG A 294 1.97 11.72 21.62
CA ARG A 294 0.69 11.07 21.34
C ARG A 294 0.69 10.39 19.98
N TRP A 295 -0.19 9.41 19.86
CA TRP A 295 -0.55 8.79 18.60
C TRP A 295 -2.07 8.72 18.53
N THR A 296 -2.68 9.52 17.65
CA THR A 296 -4.14 9.51 17.46
C THR A 296 -4.63 8.09 17.16
N PRO A 297 -5.55 7.53 17.99
CA PRO A 297 -6.10 6.21 17.75
C PRO A 297 -6.86 6.14 16.42
N LEU A 298 -6.88 4.96 15.80
CA LEU A 298 -7.53 4.77 14.51
C LEU A 298 -9.03 5.12 14.58
N GLY A 299 -9.47 6.03 13.72
CA GLY A 299 -10.84 6.54 13.65
C GLY A 299 -11.18 7.62 14.67
N GLU A 300 -10.19 8.23 15.34
CA GLU A 300 -10.39 9.34 16.28
C GLU A 300 -9.86 10.69 15.74
N GLY A 301 -9.49 10.76 14.46
CA GLY A 301 -9.09 11.99 13.80
C GLY A 301 -10.22 13.03 13.70
N THR A 302 -9.86 14.31 13.76
CA THR A 302 -10.79 15.44 13.62
C THR A 302 -11.38 15.57 12.22
N ASP A 303 -10.70 14.99 11.22
CA ASP A 303 -11.14 14.88 9.82
C ASP A 303 -11.78 13.53 9.50
N ALA A 304 -12.34 12.83 10.49
CA ALA A 304 -13.23 11.69 10.27
C ALA A 304 -14.56 12.17 9.64
N GLY A 305 -14.47 12.82 8.47
CA GLY A 305 -15.56 12.89 7.51
C GLY A 305 -16.06 11.46 7.37
N GLY A 306 -17.30 11.24 7.79
CA GLY A 306 -17.87 9.90 7.86
C GLY A 306 -17.66 9.16 6.55
N LEU A 307 -17.72 7.84 6.61
CA LEU A 307 -17.71 6.89 5.49
C LEU A 307 -18.62 7.22 4.27
N GLY A 308 -19.30 8.38 4.24
CA GLY A 308 -20.31 8.80 3.28
C GLY A 308 -19.88 9.74 2.14
N ASP A 309 -18.72 10.42 2.18
CA ASP A 309 -18.36 11.42 1.13
C ASP A 309 -17.14 11.03 0.26
N ALA A 310 -16.57 9.83 0.45
CA ALA A 310 -15.22 9.49 0.01
C ALA A 310 -15.04 8.98 -1.45
N VAL A 311 -15.97 9.20 -2.38
CA VAL A 311 -15.94 8.48 -3.69
C VAL A 311 -15.75 9.36 -4.94
N SER A 312 -15.54 10.68 -4.83
CA SER A 312 -15.37 11.52 -6.04
C SER A 312 -14.04 12.26 -6.17
N GLY A 313 -13.11 12.14 -5.22
CA GLY A 313 -11.84 12.86 -5.28
C GLY A 313 -10.83 12.18 -6.19
N ARG A 314 -10.75 12.59 -7.46
CA ARG A 314 -9.51 12.40 -8.23
C ARG A 314 -8.35 13.04 -7.46
N PRO A 315 -7.15 12.43 -7.41
CA PRO A 315 -5.97 13.13 -6.89
C PRO A 315 -5.72 14.35 -7.79
N GLY A 316 -6.08 15.54 -7.32
CA GLY A 316 -5.75 16.80 -7.99
C GLY A 316 -6.90 17.78 -8.27
N GLU A 317 -8.17 17.46 -7.98
CA GLU A 317 -9.27 18.38 -8.34
C GLU A 317 -9.70 19.39 -7.27
N ASP A 318 -9.21 19.31 -6.02
CA ASP A 318 -9.77 20.13 -4.92
C ASP A 318 -8.79 21.09 -4.23
N LEU A 319 -7.84 21.65 -4.97
CA LEU A 319 -7.11 22.84 -4.53
C LEU A 319 -7.17 23.90 -5.63
N SER A 320 -8.03 24.91 -5.43
CA SER A 320 -8.02 26.09 -6.27
C SER A 320 -6.63 26.73 -6.26
N SER A 321 -6.22 27.28 -7.41
CA SER A 321 -4.94 27.96 -7.60
C SER A 321 -4.69 29.11 -6.62
N GLU A 322 -5.72 29.60 -5.94
CA GLU A 322 -5.62 30.65 -4.92
C GLU A 322 -5.12 30.12 -3.56
N THR A 323 -5.42 28.88 -3.17
CA THR A 323 -4.89 28.28 -1.93
C THR A 323 -3.40 27.93 -2.06
N ARG A 324 -2.91 27.69 -3.28
CA ARG A 324 -1.49 27.40 -3.58
C ARG A 324 -0.57 28.63 -3.41
N LEU A 325 -1.12 29.86 -3.39
CA LEU A 325 -0.31 31.09 -3.32
C LEU A 325 -0.03 31.60 -1.90
N GLU A 326 -0.73 31.11 -0.87
CA GLU A 326 -0.51 31.55 0.51
C GLU A 326 0.54 30.73 1.30
N ILE A 327 0.97 29.57 0.79
CA ILE A 327 1.99 28.74 1.47
C ILE A 327 3.41 29.03 0.97
N THR A 328 3.58 29.68 -0.19
CA THR A 328 4.92 29.98 -0.78
C THR A 328 5.47 31.37 -0.43
N ILE A 329 4.81 32.16 0.44
CA ILE A 329 5.35 33.46 0.88
C ILE A 329 5.28 33.58 2.40
N ARG A 330 6.23 32.95 3.11
CA ARG A 330 6.73 33.45 4.41
C ARG A 330 8.00 32.77 4.93
N LEU A 331 8.97 32.48 4.08
CA LEU A 331 10.33 32.15 4.55
C LEU A 331 11.41 32.70 3.62
N VAL A 332 11.54 34.04 3.51
CA VAL A 332 12.84 34.71 3.34
C VAL A 332 12.85 36.06 4.09
N ASP A 333 13.91 36.20 4.89
CA ASP A 333 14.33 37.13 5.95
C ASP A 333 14.52 38.63 5.52
N PRO A 334 14.67 39.61 6.46
CA PRO A 334 16.04 40.06 6.77
C PRO A 334 16.28 40.61 8.20
N GLY A 335 17.25 40.04 8.91
CA GLY A 335 18.37 40.84 9.45
C GLY A 335 18.57 40.97 10.97
N ARG A 336 19.86 40.77 11.33
CA ARG A 336 20.66 41.23 12.48
C ARG A 336 20.87 40.32 13.72
N GLU A 337 22.13 39.89 13.76
CA GLU A 337 23.08 39.87 14.88
C GLU A 337 23.10 38.73 15.91
N ILE A 338 24.14 37.88 15.71
CA ILE A 338 25.21 37.54 16.66
C ILE A 338 24.78 37.03 18.05
N LEU A 339 25.02 35.73 18.33
CA LEU A 339 25.97 35.30 19.36
C LEU A 339 26.26 33.79 19.29
N LYS A 340 27.56 33.51 19.27
CA LYS A 340 28.29 32.25 19.40
C LYS A 340 27.72 31.35 20.51
N TRP A 341 27.76 30.02 20.34
CA TRP A 341 28.37 29.06 21.29
C TRP A 341 28.48 27.68 20.64
N LEU A 342 29.72 27.25 20.37
CA LEU A 342 30.13 25.85 20.28
C LEU A 342 31.29 25.67 21.27
N PRO A 343 31.39 24.53 21.96
CA PRO A 343 32.66 23.89 22.18
C PRO A 343 32.80 22.73 21.18
N ARG A 344 33.92 22.73 20.44
CA ARG A 344 34.40 21.55 19.72
C ARG A 344 34.97 20.51 20.71
N PRO A 345 35.00 19.23 20.31
CA PRO A 345 35.32 18.11 21.19
C PRO A 345 36.81 18.07 21.57
N ALA A 346 37.08 17.44 22.72
CA ALA A 346 38.39 16.89 23.06
C ALA A 346 38.47 15.42 22.62
#